data_AF-A0A2W1BHW9-F1
#
_entry.id   AF-A0A2W1BHW9-F1
#
_cell.length_a   1.000
_cell.length_b   1.000
_cell.length_c   1.000
_cell.angle_alpha   90.00
_cell.angle_beta   90.00
_cell.angle_gamma   90.00
#
_symmetry.space_group_name_H-M   'P 1'
#
loop_
_entity.id
_entity.type
_entity.pdbx_description
1 polymer ?
#
loop_
_entity_poly.entity_id
_entity_poly.type
_entity_poly.pdbx_seq_one_letter_code
_entity_poly.pdbx_strand_id
1 'polypeptide(L)'
;MPVRALTPVLAEKARAELNEDPARLEADLQHIKDWLAKQPHINARTDDQWLVVFLRGCKFSLERTKEKLDLYYSVRTTAPELFQMRHTDPLFDEILGLGAFIILPKPATPDGPLIAIVRLSSYDPNKYNIVDVMAATNALMRNLDEFYNYVPKEALPAEYGGNAGTIDEITAYWRNKVKEYGSWLEEDFKYGTDESKRPGKPKTAEDMFGVDGSFRKLDFD
;
A
#
# COMPACT_ATOMS: atom_id res chain seq x y z
N MET A 1 7.93 4.33 -19.60
CA MET A 1 9.25 4.53 -18.93
C MET A 1 9.93 3.18 -18.76
N PRO A 2 11.27 3.08 -18.91
CA PRO A 2 11.98 1.84 -18.65
C PRO A 2 11.88 1.44 -17.18
N VAL A 3 11.94 0.13 -16.90
CA VAL A 3 11.97 -0.39 -15.52
C VAL A 3 13.23 0.13 -14.82
N ARG A 4 13.05 0.75 -13.65
CA ARG A 4 14.13 1.22 -12.80
C ARG A 4 15.00 0.05 -12.37
N ALA A 5 16.30 0.17 -12.61
CA ALA A 5 17.29 -0.81 -12.17
C ALA A 5 17.27 -0.98 -10.64
N LEU A 6 17.37 -2.23 -10.19
CA LEU A 6 17.54 -2.56 -8.78
C LEU A 6 18.99 -2.31 -8.36
N THR A 7 19.21 -2.00 -7.09
CA THR A 7 20.56 -2.05 -6.51
C THR A 7 21.08 -3.49 -6.54
N PRO A 8 22.40 -3.73 -6.51
CA PRO A 8 22.94 -5.10 -6.56
C PRO A 8 22.37 -6.02 -5.47
N VAL A 9 22.16 -5.50 -4.26
CA VAL A 9 21.59 -6.26 -3.13
C VAL A 9 20.13 -6.64 -3.42
N LEU A 10 19.32 -5.70 -3.92
CA LEU A 10 17.93 -5.96 -4.29
C LEU A 10 17.81 -6.89 -5.50
N ALA A 11 18.70 -6.78 -6.48
CA ALA A 11 18.72 -7.64 -7.65
C ALA A 11 19.01 -9.09 -7.26
N GLU A 12 19.98 -9.33 -6.37
CA GLU A 12 20.28 -10.66 -5.87
C GLU A 12 19.11 -11.24 -5.05
N LYS A 13 18.48 -10.43 -4.19
CA LYS A 13 17.29 -10.84 -3.44
C LYS A 13 16.12 -11.19 -4.36
N ALA A 14 15.86 -10.37 -5.38
CA ALA A 14 14.80 -10.62 -6.35
C ALA A 14 15.05 -11.92 -7.15
N ARG A 15 16.31 -12.17 -7.55
CA ARG A 15 16.72 -13.42 -8.20
C ARG A 15 16.49 -14.62 -7.28
N ALA A 16 16.91 -14.53 -6.01
CA ALA A 16 16.87 -15.64 -5.07
C ALA A 16 15.46 -15.95 -4.53
N GLU A 17 14.64 -14.93 -4.25
CA GLU A 17 13.36 -15.10 -3.55
C GLU A 17 12.12 -14.98 -4.45
N LEU A 18 12.25 -14.24 -5.57
CA LEU A 18 11.12 -13.90 -6.45
C LEU A 18 11.22 -14.56 -7.83
N ASN A 19 12.28 -15.31 -8.11
CA ASN A 19 12.56 -15.89 -9.43
C ASN A 19 12.70 -14.85 -10.55
N GLU A 20 13.07 -13.61 -10.21
CA GLU A 20 13.30 -12.56 -11.20
C GLU A 20 14.51 -12.91 -12.08
N ASP A 21 14.27 -12.99 -13.38
CA ASP A 21 15.31 -13.21 -14.39
C ASP A 21 15.26 -12.04 -15.39
N PRO A 22 16.28 -11.16 -15.41
CA PRO A 22 16.34 -10.03 -16.33
C PRO A 22 16.19 -10.42 -17.80
N ALA A 23 16.60 -11.64 -18.19
CA ALA A 23 16.48 -12.10 -19.58
C ALA A 23 15.03 -12.40 -19.98
N ARG A 24 14.14 -12.68 -19.02
CA ARG A 24 12.72 -13.00 -19.26
C ARG A 24 11.79 -11.81 -19.02
N LEU A 25 12.25 -10.78 -18.32
CA LEU A 25 11.44 -9.66 -17.87
C LEU A 25 10.64 -9.00 -19.00
N GLU A 26 11.27 -8.73 -20.14
CA GLU A 26 10.60 -8.09 -21.28
C GLU A 26 9.48 -8.98 -21.86
N ALA A 27 9.75 -10.28 -22.02
CA ALA A 27 8.77 -11.23 -22.52
C ALA A 27 7.59 -11.40 -21.54
N ASP A 28 7.85 -11.49 -20.24
CA ASP A 28 6.82 -11.61 -19.21
C ASP A 28 5.93 -10.37 -19.14
N LEU A 29 6.53 -9.17 -19.23
CA LEU A 29 5.79 -7.90 -19.31
C LEU A 29 4.90 -7.86 -20.55
N GLN A 30 5.42 -8.26 -21.72
CA GLN A 30 4.64 -8.30 -22.95
C GLN A 30 3.48 -9.30 -22.84
N HIS A 31 3.71 -10.47 -22.24
CA HIS A 31 2.66 -11.47 -22.01
C HIS A 31 1.50 -10.91 -21.17
N ILE A 32 1.81 -10.16 -20.10
CA ILE A 32 0.79 -9.53 -19.26
C ILE A 32 0.05 -8.43 -20.01
N LYS A 33 0.73 -7.60 -20.81
CA LYS A 33 0.09 -6.58 -21.66
C LYS A 33 -0.85 -7.19 -22.69
N ASP A 34 -0.42 -8.24 -23.38
CA ASP A 34 -1.22 -8.96 -24.37
C ASP A 34 -2.46 -9.60 -23.75
N TRP A 35 -2.33 -10.10 -22.51
CA TRP A 35 -3.47 -10.63 -21.76
C TRP A 35 -4.43 -9.51 -21.35
N LEU A 36 -3.94 -8.38 -20.81
CA LEU A 36 -4.75 -7.23 -20.43
C LEU A 36 -5.55 -6.67 -21.62
N ALA A 37 -4.93 -6.57 -22.80
CA ALA A 37 -5.59 -6.13 -24.03
C ALA A 37 -6.78 -7.02 -24.45
N LYS A 38 -6.83 -8.26 -23.96
CA LYS A 38 -7.92 -9.22 -24.21
C LYS A 38 -9.00 -9.19 -23.13
N GLN A 39 -8.85 -8.40 -22.06
CA GLN A 39 -9.83 -8.32 -20.97
C GLN A 39 -10.78 -7.13 -21.19
N PRO A 40 -12.01 -7.35 -21.69
CA PRO A 40 -12.93 -6.24 -22.04
C PRO A 40 -13.43 -5.46 -20.83
N HIS A 41 -13.35 -6.04 -19.63
CA HIS A 41 -13.79 -5.42 -18.38
C HIS A 41 -12.69 -4.67 -17.64
N ILE A 42 -11.41 -4.83 -17.98
CA ILE A 42 -10.32 -4.20 -17.23
C ILE A 42 -9.79 -2.99 -18.00
N ASN A 43 -9.84 -1.82 -17.38
CA ASN A 43 -9.05 -0.67 -17.80
C ASN A 43 -7.83 -0.53 -16.89
N ALA A 44 -6.67 -1.02 -17.33
CA ALA A 44 -5.46 -1.09 -16.51
C ALA A 44 -4.37 -0.12 -17.00
N ARG A 45 -3.52 0.29 -16.06
CA ARG A 45 -2.22 0.91 -16.36
C ARG A 45 -1.27 -0.17 -16.89
N THR A 46 -0.60 0.12 -18.00
CA THR A 46 0.26 -0.85 -18.71
C THR A 46 1.74 -0.45 -18.76
N ASP A 47 2.15 0.54 -17.96
CA ASP A 47 3.57 0.90 -17.80
C ASP A 47 4.38 -0.29 -17.28
N ASP A 48 5.57 -0.53 -17.85
CA ASP A 48 6.44 -1.64 -17.43
C ASP A 48 6.83 -1.53 -15.96
N GLN A 49 7.13 -0.32 -15.49
CA GLN A 49 7.46 -0.05 -14.10
C GLN A 49 6.28 -0.35 -13.15
N TRP A 50 5.04 -0.28 -13.64
CA TRP A 50 3.86 -0.64 -12.87
C TRP A 50 3.66 -2.15 -12.85
N LEU A 51 3.66 -2.79 -14.02
CA LEU A 51 3.41 -4.22 -14.16
C LEU A 51 4.47 -5.09 -13.49
N VAL A 52 5.74 -4.67 -13.47
CA VAL A 52 6.82 -5.41 -12.80
C VAL A 52 6.60 -5.52 -11.28
N VAL A 53 5.85 -4.59 -10.66
CA VAL A 53 5.51 -4.68 -9.23
C VAL A 53 4.59 -5.89 -8.97
N PHE A 54 3.65 -6.16 -9.87
CA PHE A 54 2.77 -7.32 -9.78
C PHE A 54 3.51 -8.62 -10.10
N LEU A 55 4.41 -8.63 -11.08
CA LEU A 55 5.28 -9.77 -11.36
C LEU A 55 6.13 -10.13 -10.13
N ARG A 56 6.84 -9.15 -9.55
CA ARG A 56 7.62 -9.33 -8.31
C ARG A 56 6.77 -9.81 -7.14
N GLY A 57 5.62 -9.17 -6.92
CA GLY A 57 4.67 -9.55 -5.86
C GLY A 57 4.05 -10.94 -6.02
N CYS A 58 4.14 -11.52 -7.21
CA CYS A 58 3.68 -12.88 -7.53
C CYS A 58 4.83 -13.85 -7.82
N LYS A 59 6.07 -13.48 -7.50
CA LYS A 59 7.27 -14.28 -7.75
C LYS A 59 7.41 -14.75 -9.21
N PHE A 60 7.09 -13.83 -10.14
CA PHE A 60 7.10 -14.04 -11.59
C PHE A 60 6.18 -15.16 -12.09
N SER A 61 5.17 -15.56 -11.30
CA SER A 61 4.10 -16.43 -11.76
C SER A 61 3.07 -15.64 -12.57
N LEU A 62 3.06 -15.85 -13.89
CA LEU A 62 2.15 -15.14 -14.81
C LEU A 62 0.67 -15.34 -14.43
N GLU A 63 0.24 -16.57 -14.10
CA GLU A 63 -1.15 -16.82 -13.72
C GLU A 63 -1.55 -16.06 -12.45
N ARG A 64 -0.72 -16.11 -11.40
CA ARG A 64 -0.98 -15.35 -10.16
C ARG A 64 -0.95 -13.84 -10.40
N THR A 65 -0.12 -13.36 -11.32
CA THR A 65 -0.09 -11.96 -11.71
C THR A 65 -1.40 -11.54 -12.38
N LYS A 66 -1.95 -12.34 -13.29
CA LYS A 66 -3.24 -12.08 -13.93
C LYS A 66 -4.37 -12.02 -12.90
N GLU A 67 -4.45 -13.01 -12.01
CA GLU A 67 -5.44 -13.06 -10.92
C GLU A 67 -5.35 -11.82 -10.02
N LYS A 68 -4.13 -11.45 -9.62
CA LYS A 68 -3.89 -10.31 -8.73
C LYS A 68 -4.21 -8.98 -9.41
N LEU A 69 -3.88 -8.82 -10.68
CA LEU A 69 -4.23 -7.62 -11.46
C LEU A 69 -5.74 -7.47 -11.60
N ASP A 70 -6.43 -8.55 -11.95
CA ASP A 70 -7.89 -8.53 -12.04
C ASP A 70 -8.51 -8.17 -10.69
N LEU A 71 -8.09 -8.80 -9.59
CA LEU A 71 -8.56 -8.46 -8.25
C LEU A 71 -8.27 -7.00 -7.89
N TYR A 72 -7.05 -6.52 -8.12
CA TYR A 72 -6.62 -5.16 -7.78
C TYR A 72 -7.49 -4.07 -8.42
N TYR A 73 -7.85 -4.24 -9.70
CA TYR A 73 -8.72 -3.29 -10.38
C TYR A 73 -10.19 -3.47 -10.01
N SER A 74 -10.63 -4.71 -9.76
CA SER A 74 -12.01 -4.99 -9.38
C SER A 74 -12.38 -4.34 -8.05
N VAL A 75 -11.47 -4.38 -7.07
CA VAL A 75 -11.68 -3.79 -5.73
C VAL A 75 -12.04 -2.31 -5.79
N ARG A 76 -11.51 -1.55 -6.78
CA ARG A 76 -11.85 -0.13 -6.96
C ARG A 76 -13.30 0.09 -7.37
N THR A 77 -13.87 -0.85 -8.12
CA THR A 77 -15.25 -0.78 -8.59
C THR A 77 -16.22 -1.35 -7.54
N THR A 78 -15.80 -2.38 -6.81
CA THR A 78 -16.68 -3.07 -5.85
C THR A 78 -16.68 -2.46 -4.46
N ALA A 79 -15.60 -1.79 -4.03
CA ALA A 79 -15.54 -1.04 -2.77
C ALA A 79 -15.04 0.40 -3.01
N PRO A 80 -15.76 1.19 -3.81
CA PRO A 80 -15.31 2.50 -4.25
C PRO A 80 -15.11 3.49 -3.08
N GLU A 81 -15.80 3.30 -1.95
CA GLU A 81 -15.65 4.10 -0.73
C GLU A 81 -14.20 4.10 -0.18
N LEU A 82 -13.42 3.07 -0.48
CA LEU A 82 -12.01 2.97 -0.06
C LEU A 82 -11.05 3.70 -1.03
N PHE A 83 -11.50 4.07 -2.23
CA PHE A 83 -10.65 4.60 -3.31
C PHE A 83 -11.13 5.94 -3.89
N GLN A 84 -12.25 6.48 -3.41
CA GLN A 84 -12.85 7.72 -3.93
C GLN A 84 -12.17 9.01 -3.43
N MET A 85 -11.46 8.97 -2.30
CA MET A 85 -10.80 10.15 -1.73
C MET A 85 -9.70 10.64 -2.65
N ARG A 86 -9.78 11.90 -3.09
CA ARG A 86 -8.77 12.51 -3.94
C ARG A 86 -7.69 13.18 -3.12
N HIS A 87 -6.49 13.19 -3.68
CA HIS A 87 -5.35 13.85 -3.07
C HIS A 87 -5.51 15.39 -2.98
N THR A 88 -6.43 15.97 -3.75
CA THR A 88 -6.80 17.39 -3.75
C THR A 88 -7.88 17.75 -2.73
N ASP A 89 -8.53 16.76 -2.11
CA ASP A 89 -9.62 17.02 -1.18
C ASP A 89 -9.07 17.69 0.09
N PRO A 90 -9.71 18.75 0.61
CA PRO A 90 -9.26 19.37 1.87
C PRO A 90 -9.18 18.37 3.02
N LEU A 91 -10.13 17.42 3.07
CA LEU A 91 -10.17 16.35 4.06
C LEU A 91 -8.94 15.42 3.96
N PHE A 92 -8.43 15.16 2.75
CA PHE A 92 -7.22 14.35 2.58
C PHE A 92 -6.02 15.04 3.23
N ASP A 93 -5.87 16.35 3.00
CA ASP A 93 -4.78 17.15 3.59
C ASP A 93 -4.92 17.25 5.12
N GLU A 94 -6.13 17.44 5.63
CA GLU A 94 -6.43 17.40 7.07
C GLU A 94 -6.03 16.06 7.70
N ILE A 95 -6.51 14.94 7.14
CA ILE A 95 -6.19 13.59 7.62
C ILE A 95 -4.69 13.32 7.57
N LEU A 96 -4.02 13.69 6.47
CA LEU A 96 -2.57 13.57 6.37
C LEU A 96 -1.85 14.41 7.44
N GLY A 97 -2.39 15.60 7.75
CA GLY A 97 -1.90 16.50 8.81
C GLY A 97 -2.01 15.94 10.22
N LEU A 98 -2.96 15.03 10.48
CA LEU A 98 -3.04 14.32 11.76
C LEU A 98 -1.83 13.40 11.99
N GLY A 99 -1.09 13.06 10.92
CA GLY A 99 0.00 12.07 10.94
C GLY A 99 -0.44 10.71 11.48
N ALA A 100 -1.74 10.37 11.39
CA ALA A 100 -2.28 9.11 11.91
C ALA A 100 -1.71 7.88 11.18
N PHE A 101 -1.25 8.08 9.94
CA PHE A 101 -0.54 7.09 9.15
C PHE A 101 0.64 7.79 8.46
N ILE A 102 1.87 7.40 8.82
CA ILE A 102 3.09 7.95 8.22
C ILE A 102 3.97 6.82 7.70
N ILE A 103 4.56 7.00 6.53
CA ILE A 103 5.56 6.10 5.98
C ILE A 103 6.93 6.75 6.16
N LEU A 104 7.91 6.05 6.69
CA LEU A 104 9.25 6.62 6.84
C LEU A 104 9.88 6.79 5.44
N PRO A 105 10.45 7.96 5.08
CA PRO A 105 10.86 8.23 3.71
C PRO A 105 11.99 7.35 3.17
N LYS A 106 12.75 6.73 4.06
CA LYS A 106 13.90 5.90 3.73
C LYS A 106 13.81 4.56 4.45
N PRO A 107 14.17 3.45 3.77
CA PRO A 107 14.31 2.18 4.46
C PRO A 107 15.56 2.24 5.35
N ALA A 108 15.56 1.42 6.40
CA ALA A 108 16.68 1.38 7.34
C ALA A 108 17.95 0.73 6.75
N THR A 109 17.77 -0.16 5.78
CA THR A 109 18.84 -0.78 4.98
C THR A 109 18.52 -0.64 3.49
N PRO A 110 19.51 -0.72 2.58
CA PRO A 110 19.28 -0.60 1.13
C PRO A 110 18.29 -1.61 0.52
N ASP A 111 18.07 -2.73 1.20
CA ASP A 111 17.17 -3.84 0.82
C ASP A 111 15.99 -4.05 1.78
N GLY A 112 15.87 -3.18 2.78
CA GLY A 112 14.86 -3.23 3.82
C GLY A 112 13.52 -2.65 3.35
N PRO A 113 12.41 -3.02 4.01
CA PRO A 113 11.12 -2.43 3.73
C PRO A 113 11.07 -0.97 4.16
N LEU A 114 10.16 -0.20 3.54
CA LEU A 114 9.71 1.06 4.13
C LEU A 114 8.86 0.73 5.37
N ILE A 115 9.09 1.47 6.45
CA ILE A 115 8.35 1.31 7.70
C ILE A 115 7.15 2.25 7.66
N ALA A 116 5.96 1.71 7.90
CA ALA A 116 4.77 2.51 8.15
C ALA A 116 4.47 2.53 9.65
N ILE A 117 4.22 3.72 10.19
CA ILE A 117 3.78 3.92 11.57
C ILE A 117 2.30 4.32 11.52
N VAL A 118 1.47 3.50 12.14
CA VAL A 118 0.04 3.78 12.31
C VAL A 118 -0.18 4.25 13.73
N ARG A 119 -0.50 5.53 13.88
CA ARG A 119 -0.88 6.16 15.14
C ARG A 119 -2.40 6.14 15.21
N LEU A 120 -2.95 4.99 15.58
CA LEU A 120 -4.36 4.89 15.93
C LEU A 120 -4.55 5.73 17.20
N SER A 121 -4.99 6.97 17.03
CA SER A 121 -5.32 7.89 18.13
C SER A 121 -6.54 7.36 18.88
N SER A 122 -6.35 6.32 19.68
CA SER A 122 -7.42 5.65 20.42
C SER A 122 -7.38 6.05 21.88
N TYR A 123 -7.33 7.35 22.18
CA TYR A 123 -7.71 7.79 23.52
C TYR A 123 -8.63 8.98 23.43
N ASP A 124 -9.75 8.89 24.16
CA ASP A 124 -10.69 9.99 24.32
C ASP A 124 -10.02 11.06 25.20
N PRO A 125 -9.72 12.26 24.65
CA PRO A 125 -9.07 13.32 25.41
C PRO A 125 -9.95 13.86 26.54
N ASN A 126 -11.27 13.59 26.51
CA ASN A 126 -12.18 13.92 27.60
C ASN A 126 -12.14 12.90 28.75
N LYS A 127 -11.51 11.73 28.52
CA LYS A 127 -11.48 10.62 29.48
C LYS A 127 -10.09 10.36 30.05
N TYR A 128 -9.01 10.64 29.31
CA TYR A 128 -7.64 10.35 29.72
C TYR A 128 -6.74 11.59 29.54
N ASN A 129 -5.92 11.86 30.56
CA ASN A 129 -4.92 12.93 30.51
C ASN A 129 -3.76 12.51 29.59
N ILE A 130 -3.30 13.44 28.74
CA ILE A 130 -2.12 13.25 27.86
C ILE A 130 -0.89 12.80 28.65
N VAL A 131 -0.68 13.27 29.88
CA VAL A 131 0.46 12.85 30.72
C VAL A 131 0.39 11.36 31.07
N ASP A 132 -0.80 10.83 31.35
CA ASP A 132 -0.99 9.41 31.69
C ASP A 132 -0.84 8.52 30.46
N VAL A 133 -1.34 8.98 29.31
CA VAL A 133 -1.13 8.31 28.02
C VAL A 133 0.36 8.28 27.68
N MET A 134 1.07 9.41 27.80
CA MET A 134 2.52 9.48 27.57
C MET A 134 3.29 8.62 28.57
N ALA A 135 2.89 8.53 29.84
CA ALA A 135 3.52 7.66 30.81
C ALA A 135 3.33 6.17 30.47
N ALA A 136 2.13 5.78 30.04
CA ALA A 136 1.83 4.41 29.59
C ALA A 136 2.58 4.06 28.30
N THR A 137 2.62 4.97 27.32
CA THR A 137 3.41 4.82 26.10
C THR A 137 4.90 4.71 26.45
N ASN A 138 5.45 5.57 27.30
CA ASN A 138 6.85 5.50 27.73
C ASN A 138 7.17 4.19 28.48
N ALA A 139 6.23 3.67 29.29
CA ALA A 139 6.39 2.38 29.96
C ALA A 139 6.41 1.21 28.97
N LEU A 140 5.57 1.24 27.93
CA LEU A 140 5.63 0.29 26.80
C LEU A 140 6.91 0.46 25.98
N MET A 141 7.36 1.70 25.80
CA MET A 141 8.58 2.05 25.05
C MET A 141 9.87 1.57 25.74
N ARG A 142 9.87 1.37 27.06
CA ARG A 142 11.00 0.73 27.78
C ARG A 142 11.26 -0.72 27.32
N ASN A 143 10.30 -1.35 26.65
CA ASN A 143 10.45 -2.69 26.07
C ASN A 143 10.84 -2.64 24.57
N LEU A 144 11.18 -1.46 24.02
CA LEU A 144 11.62 -1.31 22.62
C LEU A 144 13.09 -1.71 22.40
N ASP A 145 13.85 -2.07 23.42
CA ASP A 145 15.21 -2.60 23.22
C ASP A 145 15.18 -3.85 22.32
N GLU A 146 14.17 -4.70 22.46
CA GLU A 146 13.94 -5.80 21.51
C GLU A 146 13.43 -5.32 20.15
N PHE A 147 12.64 -4.25 20.10
CA PHE A 147 12.15 -3.65 18.85
C PHE A 147 13.30 -3.09 18.01
N TYR A 148 14.33 -2.51 18.64
CA TYR A 148 15.52 -2.02 17.92
C TYR A 148 16.34 -3.13 17.27
N ASN A 149 16.15 -4.40 17.66
CA ASN A 149 16.71 -5.54 16.92
C ASN A 149 16.08 -5.70 15.53
N TYR A 150 14.86 -5.20 15.33
CA TYR A 150 14.11 -5.33 14.09
C TYR A 150 14.04 -4.02 13.30
N VAL A 151 14.06 -2.88 13.98
CA VAL A 151 13.98 -1.55 13.37
C VAL A 151 15.10 -0.65 13.92
N PRO A 152 16.10 -0.29 13.10
CA PRO A 152 17.17 0.61 13.53
C PRO A 152 16.62 1.92 14.07
N LYS A 153 17.18 2.36 15.21
CA LYS A 153 16.73 3.56 15.92
C LYS A 153 16.84 4.81 15.04
N GLU A 154 17.85 4.86 14.19
CA GLU A 154 18.10 5.95 13.26
C GLU A 154 17.04 6.06 12.17
N ALA A 155 16.31 4.98 11.90
CA ALA A 155 15.21 4.99 10.93
C ALA A 155 13.94 5.61 11.51
N LEU A 156 13.82 5.76 12.83
CA LEU A 156 12.61 6.23 13.50
C LEU A 156 12.55 7.77 13.62
N PRO A 157 11.34 8.35 13.73
CA PRO A 157 11.17 9.76 14.05
C PRO A 157 11.68 10.11 15.45
N ALA A 158 11.95 11.39 15.69
CA ALA A 158 12.42 11.92 16.98
C ALA A 158 11.47 11.56 18.15
N GLU A 159 10.17 11.56 17.91
CA GLU A 159 9.11 11.23 18.88
C GLU A 159 9.16 9.76 19.32
N TYR A 160 9.79 8.89 18.53
CA TYR A 160 10.05 7.49 18.83
C TYR A 160 11.51 7.25 19.28
N GLY A 161 12.24 8.31 19.58
CA GLY A 161 13.63 8.27 20.03
C GLY A 161 14.67 8.12 18.92
N GLY A 162 14.28 8.23 17.65
CA GLY A 162 15.19 8.16 16.50
C GLY A 162 15.71 9.52 16.03
N ASN A 163 16.32 9.54 14.84
CA ASN A 163 16.85 10.77 14.22
C ASN A 163 16.44 10.94 12.74
N ALA A 164 15.39 10.26 12.28
CA ALA A 164 14.88 10.35 10.91
C ALA A 164 14.04 11.61 10.62
N GLY A 165 14.17 12.65 11.45
CA GLY A 165 13.32 13.84 11.47
C GLY A 165 12.14 13.73 12.43
N THR A 166 11.35 14.79 12.55
CA THR A 166 10.09 14.80 13.32
C THR A 166 8.93 14.24 12.51
N ILE A 167 7.84 13.87 13.16
CA ILE A 167 6.63 13.44 12.47
C ILE A 167 6.07 14.57 11.59
N ASP A 168 6.18 15.82 12.02
CA ASP A 168 5.74 16.98 11.25
C ASP A 168 6.57 17.17 9.97
N GLU A 169 7.89 17.01 10.07
CA GLU A 169 8.79 17.06 8.90
C GLU A 169 8.49 15.93 7.90
N ILE A 170 8.24 14.72 8.40
CA ILE A 170 7.88 13.56 7.56
C ILE A 170 6.51 13.78 6.90
N THR A 171 5.55 14.34 7.63
CA THR A 171 4.22 14.69 7.12
C THR A 171 4.31 15.74 6.02
N ALA A 172 5.12 16.79 6.24
CA ALA A 172 5.38 17.82 5.24
C ALA A 172 6.07 17.25 3.98
N TYR A 173 7.01 16.32 4.16
CA TYR A 173 7.64 15.60 3.04
C TYR A 173 6.60 14.87 2.18
N TRP A 174 5.67 14.12 2.80
CA TRP A 174 4.63 13.41 2.04
C TRP A 174 3.61 14.35 1.40
N ARG A 175 3.24 15.45 2.04
CA ARG A 175 2.40 16.49 1.42
C ARG A 175 3.04 17.03 0.14
N ASN A 176 4.34 17.27 0.16
CA ASN A 176 5.07 17.72 -1.02
C ASN A 176 5.15 16.62 -2.09
N LYS A 177 5.39 15.37 -1.70
CA LYS A 177 5.41 14.24 -2.65
C LYS A 177 4.05 13.97 -3.29
N VAL A 178 2.96 14.10 -2.54
CA VAL A 178 1.60 14.00 -3.07
C VAL A 178 1.35 15.06 -4.15
N LYS A 179 1.82 16.30 -3.93
CA LYS A 179 1.75 17.37 -4.94
C LYS A 179 2.61 17.06 -6.16
N GLU A 180 3.84 16.59 -5.96
CA GLU A 180 4.77 16.19 -7.03
C GLU A 180 4.18 15.09 -7.92
N TYR A 181 3.50 14.12 -7.33
CA TYR A 181 2.87 13.00 -8.04
C TYR A 181 1.40 13.24 -8.42
N GLY A 182 0.89 14.47 -8.26
CA GLY A 182 -0.54 14.76 -8.42
C GLY A 182 -1.12 14.33 -9.77
N SER A 183 -0.40 14.55 -10.87
CA SER A 183 -0.84 14.12 -12.22
C SER A 183 -0.94 12.59 -12.35
N TRP A 184 -0.01 11.87 -11.73
CA TRP A 184 0.01 10.40 -11.72
C TRP A 184 -1.12 9.84 -10.84
N LEU A 185 -1.45 10.51 -9.73
CA LEU A 185 -2.56 10.18 -8.84
C LEU A 185 -3.91 10.43 -9.52
N GLU A 186 -4.08 11.55 -10.23
CA GLU A 186 -5.31 11.82 -11.00
C GLU A 186 -5.52 10.82 -12.14
N GLU A 187 -4.44 10.35 -12.76
CA GLU A 187 -4.53 9.30 -13.75
C GLU A 187 -5.00 7.97 -13.15
N ASP A 188 -4.67 7.67 -11.89
CA ASP A 188 -5.05 6.40 -11.24
C ASP A 188 -6.57 6.20 -11.19
N PHE A 189 -7.33 7.29 -11.03
CA PHE A 189 -8.80 7.27 -11.02
C PHE A 189 -9.44 6.83 -12.35
N LYS A 190 -8.68 6.79 -13.44
CA LYS A 190 -9.17 6.30 -14.73
C LYS A 190 -9.21 4.78 -14.79
N TYR A 191 -8.42 4.10 -13.95
CA TYR A 191 -8.27 2.66 -13.99
C TYR A 191 -9.24 1.95 -13.03
N GLY A 192 -9.65 0.75 -13.41
CA GLY A 192 -10.65 -0.02 -12.68
C GLY A 192 -11.28 -1.07 -13.58
N THR A 193 -12.44 -1.58 -13.17
CA THR A 193 -13.20 -2.53 -13.99
C THR A 193 -14.60 -2.03 -14.33
N ASP A 194 -15.09 -2.46 -15.49
CA ASP A 194 -16.50 -2.42 -15.88
C ASP A 194 -17.08 -3.84 -15.74
N GLU A 195 -17.68 -4.11 -14.60
CA GLU A 195 -18.20 -5.44 -14.26
C GLU A 195 -19.32 -5.92 -15.21
N SER A 196 -19.97 -5.01 -15.96
CA SER A 196 -20.95 -5.39 -16.99
C SER A 196 -20.32 -6.08 -18.21
N LYS A 197 -19.01 -5.89 -18.43
CA LYS A 197 -18.25 -6.49 -19.52
C LYS A 197 -17.47 -7.73 -19.09
N ARG A 198 -17.52 -8.10 -17.81
CA ARG A 198 -16.71 -9.20 -17.27
C ARG A 198 -17.16 -10.53 -17.90
N PRO A 199 -16.23 -11.34 -18.43
CA PRO A 199 -16.54 -12.72 -18.77
C PRO A 199 -16.89 -13.52 -17.51
N GLY A 200 -18.11 -14.07 -17.46
CA GLY A 200 -18.60 -14.84 -16.31
C GLY A 200 -19.38 -14.00 -15.30
N LYS A 201 -19.35 -14.41 -14.02
CA LYS A 201 -20.07 -13.71 -12.94
C LYS A 201 -19.33 -12.41 -12.58
N PRO A 202 -20.03 -11.26 -12.50
CA PRO A 202 -19.50 -10.03 -11.90
C PRO A 202 -18.96 -10.29 -10.50
N LYS A 203 -17.88 -9.60 -10.14
CA LYS A 203 -17.40 -9.61 -8.75
C LYS A 203 -18.19 -8.61 -7.93
N THR A 204 -18.53 -8.98 -6.70
CA THR A 204 -19.18 -8.07 -5.73
C THR A 204 -18.25 -7.73 -4.56
N ALA A 205 -18.63 -6.72 -3.78
CA ALA A 205 -17.93 -6.42 -2.52
C ALA A 205 -17.95 -7.65 -1.57
N GLU A 206 -19.06 -8.37 -1.56
CA GLU A 206 -19.26 -9.57 -0.74
C GLU A 206 -18.26 -10.67 -1.11
N ASP A 207 -18.03 -10.89 -2.40
CA ASP A 207 -17.04 -11.87 -2.91
C ASP A 207 -15.60 -11.52 -2.47
N MET A 208 -15.29 -10.23 -2.23
CA MET A 208 -13.92 -9.78 -1.95
C MET A 208 -13.60 -9.62 -0.47
N PHE A 209 -14.56 -9.14 0.32
CA PHE A 209 -14.36 -8.83 1.73
C PHE A 209 -15.01 -9.88 2.64
N GLY A 210 -15.65 -10.90 2.08
CA GLY A 210 -16.21 -12.02 2.84
C GLY A 210 -17.30 -11.60 3.81
N VAL A 211 -18.11 -10.60 3.44
CA VAL A 211 -19.23 -10.09 4.26
C VAL A 211 -20.42 -11.06 4.18
N ASP A 212 -20.19 -12.34 4.44
CA ASP A 212 -21.26 -13.23 4.85
C ASP A 212 -21.43 -13.09 6.36
N GLY A 213 -22.65 -12.79 6.77
CA GLY A 213 -22.98 -12.36 8.12
C GLY A 213 -22.55 -13.37 9.19
N SER A 214 -21.56 -13.00 10.00
CA SER A 214 -21.38 -13.55 11.35
C SER A 214 -22.49 -13.13 12.33
N PHE A 215 -23.58 -12.52 11.84
CA PHE A 215 -24.82 -12.44 12.60
C PHE A 215 -25.68 -13.63 12.20
N ARG A 216 -25.67 -14.66 13.05
CA ARG A 216 -26.74 -15.67 13.09
C ARG A 216 -28.06 -14.91 13.02
N LYS A 217 -28.81 -15.06 11.94
CA LYS A 217 -30.23 -14.69 11.94
C LYS A 217 -30.86 -15.47 13.09
N LEU A 218 -31.29 -14.76 14.13
CA LEU A 218 -32.21 -15.29 15.12
C LEU A 218 -33.56 -15.34 14.41
N ASP A 219 -33.94 -16.54 13.95
CA ASP A 219 -35.31 -16.81 13.60
C ASP A 219 -36.12 -16.76 14.90
N PHE A 220 -37.04 -15.80 14.98
CA PHE A 220 -38.10 -15.82 15.97
C PHE A 220 -39.32 -16.47 15.30
N ASP A 221 -39.77 -17.59 15.87
CA ASP A 221 -41.08 -18.20 15.60
C ASP A 221 -42.24 -17.24 15.95
#